data_AF-A0A3M1CHI2-F1
#
_entry.id   AF-A0A3M1CHI2-F1
#
_cell.length_a   1.000
_cell.length_b   1.000
_cell.length_c   1.000
_cell.angle_alpha   90.00
_cell.angle_beta   90.00
_cell.angle_gamma   90.00
#
_symmetry.space_group_name_H-M   'P 1'
#
loop_
_entity.id
_entity.type
_entity.pdbx_description
1 polymer ?
#
loop_
_entity_poly.entity_id
_entity_poly.type
_entity_poly.pdbx_seq_one_letter_code
_entity_poly.pdbx_strand_id
1 'polypeptide(L)'
;MKNIIGTWWFKLVVSVLLAWLLYIVCPPCLSKDALLGILVGLLVIVNFSQWLNKLPLITHISRVLTGTLFVFSGFIKANDPLGFSYKLEEYFEVFKGDTGWSIFDAFAHISLELAIFICALEMILGFTLLIGYKVRLTLWLLLLQIIFFTFLTFYSACYNKVTHCGCFGDFIPLRAWQSFWKDIALLFLITILWVTQNNIRPLFVELFSHTIAVMAVIVSFFIPIYAYNHLPYFDFRPYHKGANILEQMKPGKNYQPPVYETILKYKNLKTGEVKDFTLKDYPWQDTLNWQWVATENKLVKEAVDAPKITDFSIKTLDDANITDSILNNPNYQFWIICYDLKKTDTDEKTIAKLRDLYTLAQKDNVPVVIITASGRDEIETFKSKTNLKMPFLNADGIVLKTMIRSNPGIILIKHATIIDYWHYNDLPSYSVIKESSMK
;
A
#
# COMPACT_ATOMS: atom_id res chain seq x y z
N MET A 1 30.70 -1.80 -37.27
CA MET A 1 30.14 -2.14 -35.94
C MET A 1 28.70 -1.65 -35.69
N LYS A 2 28.21 -0.55 -36.30
CA LYS A 2 26.81 -0.07 -36.12
C LYS A 2 25.69 -0.98 -36.69
N ASN A 3 26.01 -1.92 -37.61
CA ASN A 3 24.99 -2.75 -38.27
C ASN A 3 24.72 -4.11 -37.63
N ILE A 4 25.58 -4.61 -36.71
CA ILE A 4 25.41 -5.95 -36.12
C ILE A 4 24.41 -5.91 -34.95
N ILE A 5 24.46 -4.85 -34.14
CA ILE A 5 23.61 -4.62 -32.96
C ILE A 5 22.11 -4.50 -33.32
N GLY A 6 21.79 -4.18 -34.58
CA GLY A 6 20.42 -4.03 -35.07
C GLY A 6 19.82 -5.27 -35.74
N THR A 7 20.63 -6.31 -36.01
CA THR A 7 20.16 -7.50 -36.73
C THR A 7 19.19 -8.32 -35.87
N TRP A 8 18.18 -8.92 -36.51
CA TRP A 8 17.20 -9.80 -35.85
C TRP A 8 17.89 -10.90 -35.03
N TRP A 9 18.96 -11.49 -35.58
CA TRP A 9 19.80 -12.48 -34.91
C TRP A 9 20.45 -11.97 -33.62
N PHE A 10 21.00 -10.76 -33.61
CA PHE A 10 21.61 -10.20 -32.41
C PHE A 10 20.58 -9.94 -31.30
N LYS A 11 19.41 -9.40 -31.65
CA LYS A 11 18.30 -9.21 -30.70
C LYS A 11 17.83 -10.53 -30.11
N LEU A 12 17.74 -11.57 -30.93
CA LEU A 12 17.36 -12.92 -30.50
C LEU A 12 18.39 -13.45 -29.51
N VAL A 13 19.68 -13.45 -29.86
CA VAL A 13 20.76 -13.97 -28.99
C VAL A 13 20.81 -13.24 -27.64
N VAL A 14 20.73 -11.89 -27.64
CA VAL A 14 20.73 -11.11 -26.40
C VAL A 14 19.47 -11.39 -25.56
N SER A 15 18.30 -11.51 -26.20
CA SER A 15 17.06 -11.83 -25.49
C SER A 15 17.06 -13.23 -24.88
N VAL A 16 17.63 -14.22 -25.57
CA VAL A 16 17.80 -15.60 -25.06
C VAL A 16 18.77 -15.60 -23.87
N LEU A 17 19.90 -14.90 -23.96
CA LEU A 17 20.89 -14.83 -22.88
C LEU A 17 20.32 -14.13 -21.64
N LEU A 18 19.58 -13.03 -21.82
CA LEU A 18 18.96 -12.30 -20.71
C LEU A 18 17.87 -13.14 -20.04
N ALA A 19 17.06 -13.85 -20.83
CA ALA A 19 16.07 -14.79 -20.34
C ALA A 19 16.73 -15.94 -19.57
N TRP A 20 17.79 -16.52 -20.11
CA TRP A 20 18.53 -17.60 -19.46
C TRP A 20 19.14 -17.17 -18.12
N LEU A 21 19.70 -15.96 -18.07
CA LEU A 21 20.24 -15.38 -16.84
C LEU A 21 19.15 -15.14 -15.80
N LEU A 22 18.00 -14.60 -16.20
CA LEU A 22 16.84 -14.44 -15.31
C LEU A 22 16.30 -15.79 -14.81
N TYR A 23 16.32 -16.83 -15.64
CA TYR A 23 15.89 -18.18 -15.25
C TYR A 23 16.80 -18.82 -14.20
N ILE A 24 18.09 -18.52 -14.22
CA ILE A 24 19.06 -19.06 -13.26
C ILE A 24 19.02 -18.29 -11.93
N VAL A 25 18.87 -16.97 -12.00
CA VAL A 25 18.95 -16.10 -10.81
C VAL A 25 17.63 -16.07 -10.02
N CYS A 26 16.50 -16.44 -10.63
CA CYS A 26 15.21 -16.34 -9.97
C CYS A 26 15.06 -17.32 -8.78
N PRO A 27 14.60 -16.85 -7.61
CA PRO A 27 14.43 -17.71 -6.42
C PRO A 27 13.38 -18.82 -6.65
N PRO A 28 13.45 -19.93 -5.89
CA PRO A 28 12.72 -21.19 -6.14
C PRO A 28 11.20 -21.13 -5.95
N CYS A 29 10.67 -19.95 -5.64
CA CYS A 29 9.28 -19.74 -5.27
C CYS A 29 8.33 -19.70 -6.48
N LEU A 30 8.84 -19.40 -7.69
CA LEU A 30 8.10 -19.56 -8.94
C LEU A 30 8.40 -20.93 -9.54
N SER A 31 7.38 -21.62 -10.07
CA SER A 31 7.65 -22.83 -10.86
C SER A 31 8.51 -22.47 -12.06
N LYS A 32 9.54 -23.30 -12.31
CA LYS A 32 10.44 -23.12 -13.45
C LYS A 32 9.65 -23.07 -14.77
N ASP A 33 8.56 -23.80 -14.86
CA ASP A 33 7.66 -23.81 -16.02
C ASP A 33 6.93 -22.48 -16.22
N ALA A 34 6.44 -21.85 -15.14
CA ALA A 34 5.80 -20.54 -15.23
C ALA A 34 6.81 -19.46 -15.66
N LEU A 35 8.02 -19.51 -15.11
CA LEU A 35 9.08 -18.57 -15.46
C LEU A 35 9.51 -18.72 -16.92
N LEU A 36 9.69 -19.97 -17.37
CA LEU A 36 9.97 -20.28 -18.77
C LEU A 36 8.86 -19.77 -19.68
N GLY A 37 7.59 -19.95 -19.32
CA GLY A 37 6.45 -19.43 -20.06
C GLY A 37 6.47 -17.90 -20.22
N ILE A 38 6.77 -17.17 -19.14
CA ILE A 38 6.88 -15.71 -19.17
C ILE A 38 8.00 -15.26 -20.11
N LEU A 39 9.19 -15.85 -19.93
CA LEU A 39 10.37 -15.51 -20.72
C LEU A 39 10.20 -15.84 -22.21
N VAL A 40 9.67 -17.02 -22.53
CA VAL A 40 9.37 -17.43 -23.91
C VAL A 40 8.34 -16.47 -24.52
N GLY A 41 7.29 -16.11 -23.79
CA GLY A 41 6.30 -15.14 -24.27
C GLY A 41 6.92 -13.79 -24.62
N LEU A 42 7.75 -13.23 -23.73
CA LEU A 42 8.43 -11.95 -23.96
C LEU A 42 9.38 -12.06 -25.17
N LEU A 43 10.11 -13.16 -25.28
CA LEU A 43 11.02 -13.44 -26.37
C LEU A 43 10.29 -13.53 -27.71
N VAL A 44 9.14 -14.20 -27.75
CA VAL A 44 8.28 -14.28 -28.94
C VAL A 44 7.83 -12.88 -29.36
N ILE A 45 7.33 -12.06 -28.44
CA ILE A 45 6.86 -10.70 -28.76
C ILE A 45 7.98 -9.83 -29.33
N VAL A 46 9.19 -9.89 -28.74
CA VAL A 46 10.34 -9.12 -29.21
C VAL A 46 10.80 -9.58 -30.60
N ASN A 47 10.84 -10.89 -30.85
CA ASN A 47 11.33 -11.45 -32.12
C ASN A 47 10.30 -11.40 -33.25
N PHE A 48 8.99 -11.43 -32.95
CA PHE A 48 7.90 -11.26 -33.91
C PHE A 48 7.49 -9.79 -34.11
N SER A 49 8.35 -8.86 -33.69
CA SER A 49 8.13 -7.41 -33.77
C SER A 49 7.71 -6.90 -35.15
N GLN A 50 8.27 -7.44 -36.22
CA GLN A 50 7.96 -7.01 -37.59
C GLN A 50 6.51 -7.36 -37.99
N TRP A 51 5.97 -8.48 -37.50
CA TRP A 51 4.61 -8.90 -37.77
C TRP A 51 3.61 -8.12 -36.92
N LEU A 52 3.89 -7.95 -35.62
CA LEU A 52 3.05 -7.16 -34.71
C LEU A 52 2.92 -5.70 -35.16
N ASN A 53 3.97 -5.11 -35.74
CA ASN A 53 3.91 -3.76 -36.31
C ASN A 53 2.90 -3.61 -37.46
N LYS A 54 2.49 -4.71 -38.14
CA LYS A 54 1.47 -4.66 -39.20
C LYS A 54 0.04 -4.63 -38.66
N LEU A 55 -0.16 -4.85 -37.36
CA LEU A 55 -1.47 -4.95 -36.72
C LEU A 55 -1.72 -3.74 -35.79
N PRO A 56 -2.07 -2.56 -36.33
CA PRO A 56 -2.21 -1.34 -35.53
C PRO A 56 -3.34 -1.45 -34.48
N LEU A 57 -4.34 -2.29 -34.72
CA LEU A 57 -5.43 -2.53 -33.77
C LEU A 57 -4.91 -3.06 -32.43
N ILE A 58 -3.95 -3.98 -32.44
CA ILE A 58 -3.34 -4.54 -31.22
C ILE A 58 -2.63 -3.42 -30.46
N THR A 59 -1.88 -2.56 -31.15
CA THR A 59 -1.20 -1.41 -30.53
C THR A 59 -2.21 -0.47 -29.87
N HIS A 60 -3.32 -0.12 -30.52
CA HIS A 60 -4.31 0.79 -29.97
C HIS A 60 -5.08 0.19 -28.79
N ILE A 61 -5.44 -1.08 -28.84
CA ILE A 61 -6.09 -1.78 -27.73
C ILE A 61 -5.14 -1.82 -26.53
N SER A 62 -3.89 -2.27 -26.72
CA SER A 62 -2.89 -2.28 -25.65
C SER A 62 -2.65 -0.87 -25.09
N ARG A 63 -2.63 0.16 -25.95
CA ARG A 63 -2.41 1.55 -25.54
C ARG A 63 -3.54 2.05 -24.63
N VAL A 64 -4.80 1.81 -25.02
CA VAL A 64 -5.96 2.24 -24.24
C VAL A 64 -6.05 1.46 -22.93
N LEU A 65 -5.86 0.14 -22.97
CA LEU A 65 -5.88 -0.70 -21.77
C LEU A 65 -4.77 -0.31 -20.79
N THR A 66 -3.51 -0.30 -21.22
CA THR A 66 -2.38 0.05 -20.36
C THR A 66 -2.49 1.48 -19.86
N GLY A 67 -2.79 2.45 -20.73
CA GLY A 67 -2.91 3.85 -20.34
C GLY A 67 -4.01 4.08 -19.32
N THR A 68 -5.20 3.51 -19.54
CA THR A 68 -6.33 3.65 -18.61
C THR A 68 -6.06 2.97 -17.27
N LEU A 69 -5.45 1.76 -17.28
CA LEU A 69 -5.10 1.04 -16.05
C LEU A 69 -4.07 1.82 -15.21
N PHE A 70 -3.07 2.44 -15.83
CA PHE A 70 -2.08 3.26 -15.12
C PHE A 70 -2.69 4.56 -14.57
N VAL A 71 -3.53 5.26 -15.33
CA VAL A 71 -4.26 6.44 -14.82
C VAL A 71 -5.16 6.05 -13.64
N PHE A 72 -5.91 4.96 -13.76
CA PHE A 72 -6.80 4.48 -12.71
C PHE A 72 -6.03 4.04 -11.46
N SER A 73 -4.99 3.22 -11.61
CA SER A 73 -4.09 2.81 -10.51
C SER A 73 -3.49 4.02 -9.80
N GLY A 74 -2.92 4.95 -10.57
CA GLY A 74 -2.30 6.16 -10.03
C GLY A 74 -3.30 7.05 -9.31
N PHE A 75 -4.51 7.22 -9.84
CA PHE A 75 -5.57 8.01 -9.20
C PHE A 75 -6.03 7.41 -7.86
N ILE A 76 -6.23 6.09 -7.80
CA ILE A 76 -6.66 5.44 -6.56
C ILE A 76 -5.58 5.54 -5.48
N LYS A 77 -4.30 5.39 -5.84
CA LYS A 77 -3.19 5.63 -4.88
C LYS A 77 -3.06 7.11 -4.51
N ALA A 78 -3.29 8.01 -5.46
CA ALA A 78 -3.27 9.46 -5.22
C ALA A 78 -4.41 9.92 -4.30
N ASN A 79 -5.52 9.17 -4.22
CA ASN A 79 -6.59 9.42 -3.25
C ASN A 79 -6.17 9.08 -1.81
N ASP A 80 -5.26 8.12 -1.60
CA ASP A 80 -4.71 7.80 -0.27
C ASP A 80 -3.18 7.59 -0.32
N PRO A 81 -2.40 8.67 -0.51
CA PRO A 81 -0.95 8.59 -0.65
C PRO A 81 -0.27 8.19 0.68
N LEU A 82 -0.88 8.51 1.82
CA LEU A 82 -0.38 8.14 3.14
C LEU A 82 -0.57 6.64 3.42
N GLY A 83 -1.70 6.06 3.01
CA GLY A 83 -1.89 4.61 3.03
C GLY A 83 -0.86 3.89 2.15
N PHE A 84 -0.62 4.41 0.94
CA PHE A 84 0.40 3.85 0.05
C PHE A 84 1.82 3.99 0.62
N SER A 85 2.15 5.10 1.30
CA SER A 85 3.46 5.27 1.92
C SER A 85 3.72 4.26 3.04
N TYR A 86 2.72 3.91 3.85
CA TYR A 86 2.87 2.85 4.86
C TYR A 86 3.20 1.50 4.24
N LYS A 87 2.62 1.18 3.07
CA LYS A 87 2.99 -0.04 2.34
C LYS A 87 4.42 0.00 1.80
N LEU A 88 4.88 1.15 1.32
CA LEU A 88 6.28 1.30 0.92
C LEU A 88 7.23 1.19 2.13
N GLU A 89 6.88 1.80 3.26
CA GLU A 89 7.62 1.69 4.53
C GLU A 89 7.74 0.23 4.98
N GLU A 90 6.64 -0.53 4.98
CA GLU A 90 6.63 -1.98 5.26
C GLU A 90 7.59 -2.76 4.32
N TYR A 91 7.58 -2.47 3.02
CA TYR A 91 8.51 -3.11 2.08
C TYR A 91 9.98 -2.79 2.40
N PHE A 92 10.29 -1.53 2.69
CA PHE A 92 11.66 -1.11 3.00
C PHE A 92 12.17 -1.71 4.32
N GLU A 93 11.32 -1.80 5.34
CA GLU A 93 11.66 -2.46 6.61
C GLU A 93 11.96 -3.95 6.41
N VAL A 94 11.15 -4.65 5.61
CA VAL A 94 11.39 -6.06 5.27
C VAL A 94 12.71 -6.22 4.51
N PHE A 95 12.97 -5.38 3.50
CA PHE A 95 14.23 -5.45 2.75
C PHE A 95 15.44 -5.12 3.61
N LYS A 96 15.32 -4.18 4.56
CA LYS A 96 16.37 -3.91 5.56
C LYS A 96 16.66 -5.15 6.40
N GLY A 97 15.62 -5.82 6.90
CA GLY A 97 15.75 -7.04 7.70
C GLY A 97 16.43 -8.19 6.95
N ASP A 98 16.08 -8.37 5.67
CA ASP A 98 16.57 -9.49 4.88
C ASP A 98 17.94 -9.23 4.20
N THR A 99 18.24 -7.98 3.80
CA THR A 99 19.52 -7.62 3.12
C THR A 99 20.57 -7.02 4.05
N GLY A 100 20.17 -6.46 5.19
CA GLY A 100 21.03 -5.73 6.11
C GLY A 100 21.52 -4.37 5.61
N TRP A 101 21.01 -3.86 4.47
CA TRP A 101 21.48 -2.61 3.88
C TRP A 101 20.81 -1.39 4.50
N SER A 102 21.60 -0.41 4.96
CA SER A 102 21.11 0.81 5.60
C SER A 102 20.40 1.80 4.67
N ILE A 103 20.57 1.65 3.35
CA ILE A 103 19.91 2.52 2.35
C ILE A 103 18.38 2.43 2.45
N PHE A 104 17.84 1.25 2.82
CA PHE A 104 16.41 1.06 2.97
C PHE A 104 15.82 1.86 4.14
N ASP A 105 16.63 2.21 5.15
CA ASP A 105 16.20 3.08 6.26
C ASP A 105 15.92 4.50 5.77
N ALA A 106 16.81 5.02 4.92
CA ALA A 106 16.61 6.32 4.29
C ALA A 106 15.34 6.32 3.43
N PHE A 107 15.08 5.25 2.67
CA PHE A 107 13.85 5.11 1.87
C PHE A 107 12.58 4.99 2.71
N ALA A 108 12.65 4.35 3.88
CA ALA A 108 11.53 4.29 4.82
C ALA A 108 11.16 5.71 5.32
N HIS A 109 12.16 6.54 5.63
CA HIS A 109 11.94 7.92 6.06
C HIS A 109 11.33 8.82 4.98
N ILE A 110 11.70 8.63 3.71
CA ILE A 110 11.14 9.40 2.58
C ILE A 110 9.98 8.68 1.87
N SER A 111 9.34 7.72 2.55
CA SER A 111 8.30 6.86 1.96
C SER A 111 7.08 7.65 1.48
N LEU A 112 6.73 8.75 2.14
CA LEU A 112 5.61 9.63 1.76
C LEU A 112 5.90 10.39 0.46
N GLU A 113 7.09 10.98 0.36
CA GLU A 113 7.52 11.71 -0.82
C GLU A 113 7.64 10.76 -2.02
N LEU A 114 8.19 9.56 -1.80
CA LEU A 114 8.25 8.50 -2.80
C LEU A 114 6.85 8.04 -3.21
N ALA A 115 5.92 7.86 -2.26
CA ALA A 115 4.54 7.50 -2.55
C ALA A 115 3.89 8.53 -3.48
N ILE A 116 3.94 9.81 -3.12
CA ILE A 116 3.39 10.92 -3.93
C ILE A 116 4.04 10.94 -5.32
N PHE A 117 5.36 10.83 -5.39
CA PHE A 117 6.09 10.83 -6.66
C PHE A 117 5.70 9.66 -7.56
N ILE A 118 5.62 8.44 -7.02
CA ILE A 118 5.26 7.24 -7.76
C ILE A 118 3.81 7.32 -8.25
N CYS A 119 2.87 7.78 -7.42
CA CYS A 119 1.47 7.99 -7.81
C CYS A 119 1.37 8.99 -8.97
N ALA A 120 2.04 10.14 -8.83
CA ALA A 120 2.05 11.16 -9.86
C ALA A 120 2.66 10.63 -11.17
N LEU A 121 3.76 9.88 -11.07
CA LEU A 121 4.43 9.28 -12.21
C LEU A 121 3.54 8.25 -12.93
N GLU A 122 2.77 7.41 -12.23
CA GLU A 122 1.79 6.48 -12.86
C GLU A 122 0.74 7.25 -13.67
N MET A 123 0.17 8.29 -13.08
CA MET A 123 -0.84 9.11 -13.75
C MET A 123 -0.26 9.82 -14.97
N ILE A 124 0.91 10.47 -14.82
CA ILE A 124 1.60 11.17 -15.91
C ILE A 124 1.88 10.21 -17.06
N LEU A 125 2.47 9.05 -16.80
CA LEU A 125 2.79 8.06 -17.83
C LEU A 125 1.53 7.47 -18.49
N GLY A 126 0.47 7.28 -17.71
CA GLY A 126 -0.83 6.86 -18.23
C GLY A 126 -1.40 7.89 -19.22
N PHE A 127 -1.45 9.17 -18.83
CA PHE A 127 -1.93 10.25 -19.69
C PHE A 127 -1.05 10.46 -20.93
N THR A 128 0.28 10.49 -20.77
CA THR A 128 1.19 10.69 -21.92
C THR A 128 1.13 9.53 -22.89
N LEU A 129 0.90 8.29 -22.42
CA LEU A 129 0.67 7.12 -23.28
C LEU A 129 -0.67 7.24 -24.04
N LEU A 130 -1.75 7.63 -23.36
CA LEU A 130 -3.07 7.80 -23.99
C LEU A 130 -3.04 8.91 -25.05
N ILE A 131 -2.31 10.00 -24.82
CA ILE A 131 -2.17 11.12 -25.78
C ILE A 131 -1.18 10.79 -26.90
N GLY A 132 -0.17 9.97 -26.62
CA GLY A 132 0.92 9.66 -27.54
C GLY A 132 2.02 10.71 -27.51
N TYR A 133 2.18 11.40 -26.37
CA TYR A 133 3.22 12.41 -26.17
C TYR A 133 4.53 11.75 -25.73
N LYS A 134 5.63 12.06 -26.43
CA LYS A 134 6.99 11.52 -26.17
C LYS A 134 7.00 10.00 -25.88
N VAL A 135 6.32 9.22 -26.74
CA VAL A 135 6.07 7.78 -26.58
C VAL A 135 7.30 6.96 -26.16
N ARG A 136 8.46 7.19 -26.79
CA ARG A 136 9.70 6.45 -26.46
C ARG A 136 10.10 6.60 -25.00
N LEU A 137 10.05 7.83 -24.47
CA LEU A 137 10.36 8.10 -23.07
C LEU A 137 9.31 7.47 -22.15
N THR A 138 8.02 7.67 -22.48
CA THR A 138 6.91 7.11 -21.71
C THR A 138 6.99 5.59 -21.59
N LEU A 139 7.27 4.87 -22.67
CA LEU A 139 7.37 3.41 -22.67
C LEU A 139 8.59 2.91 -21.88
N TRP A 140 9.72 3.62 -21.94
CA TRP A 140 10.89 3.27 -21.12
C TRP A 140 10.63 3.44 -19.63
N LEU A 141 9.97 4.54 -19.24
CA LEU A 141 9.61 4.80 -17.84
C LEU A 141 8.53 3.81 -17.34
N LEU A 142 7.53 3.49 -18.17
CA LEU A 142 6.52 2.47 -17.86
C LEU A 142 7.16 1.09 -17.67
N LEU A 143 8.11 0.72 -18.54
CA LEU A 143 8.84 -0.54 -18.44
C LEU A 143 9.67 -0.60 -17.15
N LEU A 144 10.39 0.47 -16.82
CA LEU A 144 11.16 0.54 -15.57
C LEU A 144 10.25 0.37 -14.35
N GLN A 145 9.12 1.09 -14.34
CA GLN A 145 8.19 1.08 -13.23
C GLN A 145 7.51 -0.27 -13.05
N ILE A 146 7.05 -0.92 -14.12
CA ILE A 146 6.41 -2.22 -14.02
C ILE A 146 7.40 -3.30 -13.62
N ILE A 147 8.66 -3.25 -14.08
CA ILE A 147 9.72 -4.17 -13.63
C ILE A 147 9.95 -4.01 -12.13
N PHE A 148 10.03 -2.76 -11.65
CA PHE A 148 10.17 -2.47 -10.23
C PHE A 148 9.01 -3.03 -9.40
N PHE A 149 7.75 -2.77 -9.78
CA PHE A 149 6.60 -3.31 -9.05
C PHE A 149 6.47 -4.82 -9.15
N THR A 150 6.76 -5.41 -10.31
CA THR A 150 6.78 -6.87 -10.49
C THR A 150 7.78 -7.51 -9.53
N PHE A 151 8.94 -6.88 -9.33
CA PHE A 151 9.92 -7.34 -8.36
C PHE A 151 9.39 -7.26 -6.92
N LEU A 152 8.78 -6.14 -6.52
CA LEU A 152 8.19 -5.98 -5.18
C LEU A 152 7.07 -6.99 -4.92
N THR A 153 6.15 -7.14 -5.87
CA THR A 153 5.00 -8.05 -5.74
C THR A 153 5.43 -9.51 -5.74
N PHE A 154 6.43 -9.85 -6.56
CA PHE A 154 7.05 -11.17 -6.53
C PHE A 154 7.71 -11.46 -5.18
N TYR A 155 8.52 -10.54 -4.66
CA TYR A 155 9.17 -10.70 -3.36
C TYR A 155 8.14 -10.93 -2.24
N SER A 156 7.11 -10.09 -2.22
CA SER A 156 5.97 -10.20 -1.30
C SER A 156 5.29 -11.56 -1.35
N ALA A 157 5.03 -12.07 -2.56
CA ALA A 157 4.31 -13.32 -2.81
C ALA A 157 5.14 -14.56 -2.45
N CYS A 158 6.45 -14.49 -2.64
CA CYS A 158 7.38 -15.58 -2.39
C CYS A 158 7.66 -15.78 -0.90
N TYR A 159 7.85 -14.68 -0.16
CA TYR A 159 8.26 -14.72 1.25
C TYR A 159 7.11 -14.46 2.23
N ASN A 160 5.87 -14.24 1.74
CA ASN A 160 4.67 -13.94 2.54
C ASN A 160 4.90 -12.83 3.59
N LYS A 161 5.72 -11.83 3.25
CA LYS A 161 6.11 -10.76 4.18
C LYS A 161 5.07 -9.63 4.26
N VAL A 162 4.44 -9.30 3.13
CA VAL A 162 3.36 -8.29 3.03
C VAL A 162 2.13 -8.93 2.38
N THR A 163 1.00 -8.91 3.08
CA THR A 163 -0.22 -9.67 2.73
C THR A 163 -1.02 -9.02 1.60
N HIS A 164 -1.06 -7.69 1.54
CA HIS A 164 -1.81 -6.93 0.54
C HIS A 164 -0.93 -5.94 -0.22
N CYS A 165 -1.05 -5.93 -1.55
CA CYS A 165 -0.30 -5.01 -2.39
C CYS A 165 -1.01 -3.65 -2.45
N GLY A 166 -0.27 -2.55 -2.25
CA GLY A 166 -0.77 -1.18 -2.37
C GLY A 166 -1.08 -0.72 -3.81
N CYS A 167 -1.10 -1.63 -4.79
CA CYS A 167 -1.26 -1.28 -6.21
C CYS A 167 -2.59 -0.58 -6.55
N PHE A 168 -3.68 -0.86 -5.83
CA PHE A 168 -4.98 -0.18 -5.98
C PHE A 168 -5.46 0.41 -4.64
N GLY A 169 -4.52 0.73 -3.73
CA GLY A 169 -4.85 1.18 -2.38
C GLY A 169 -5.87 0.28 -1.68
N ASP A 170 -6.71 0.89 -0.85
CA ASP A 170 -7.78 0.21 -0.11
C ASP A 170 -9.03 -0.06 -0.97
N PHE A 171 -9.06 0.38 -2.24
CA PHE A 171 -10.22 0.20 -3.12
C PHE A 171 -10.40 -1.26 -3.55
N ILE A 172 -9.31 -1.91 -3.99
CA ILE A 172 -9.28 -3.34 -4.34
C ILE A 172 -8.02 -3.93 -3.70
N PRO A 173 -8.12 -4.45 -2.46
CA PRO A 173 -6.99 -5.10 -1.80
C PRO A 173 -6.66 -6.40 -2.55
N LEU A 174 -5.67 -6.33 -3.44
CA LEU A 174 -5.20 -7.49 -4.19
C LEU A 174 -4.19 -8.29 -3.36
N ARG A 175 -4.31 -9.61 -3.41
CA ARG A 175 -3.30 -10.52 -2.86
C ARG A 175 -1.96 -10.34 -3.58
N ALA A 176 -0.87 -10.70 -2.92
CA ALA A 176 0.48 -10.61 -3.49
C ALA A 176 0.59 -11.36 -4.84
N TRP A 177 0.11 -12.61 -4.92
CA TRP A 177 0.09 -13.39 -6.17
C TRP A 177 -0.82 -12.82 -7.25
N GLN A 178 -1.99 -12.28 -6.88
CA GLN A 178 -2.89 -11.63 -7.85
C GLN A 178 -2.25 -10.38 -8.44
N SER A 179 -1.56 -9.60 -7.60
CA SER A 179 -0.85 -8.39 -8.02
C SER A 179 0.33 -8.73 -8.94
N PHE A 180 1.10 -9.75 -8.61
CA PHE A 180 2.20 -10.24 -9.43
C PHE A 180 1.74 -10.66 -10.84
N TRP A 181 0.67 -11.46 -10.95
CA TRP A 181 0.15 -11.87 -12.26
C TRP A 181 -0.43 -10.70 -13.07
N LYS A 182 -1.07 -9.74 -12.39
CA LYS A 182 -1.52 -8.49 -13.01
C LYS A 182 -0.32 -7.68 -13.56
N ASP A 183 0.77 -7.57 -12.80
CA ASP A 183 1.97 -6.87 -13.23
C ASP A 183 2.66 -7.58 -14.40
N ILE A 184 2.67 -8.92 -14.43
CA ILE A 184 3.12 -9.70 -15.59
C ILE A 184 2.26 -9.42 -16.83
N ALA A 185 0.93 -9.39 -16.69
CA ALA A 185 0.04 -9.08 -17.80
C ALA A 185 0.30 -7.67 -18.35
N LEU A 186 0.52 -6.69 -17.47
CA LEU A 186 0.91 -5.33 -17.85
C LEU A 186 2.30 -5.29 -18.52
N LEU A 187 3.26 -6.08 -18.02
CA LEU A 187 4.59 -6.21 -18.63
C LEU A 187 4.50 -6.72 -20.08
N PHE A 188 3.63 -7.69 -20.35
CA PHE A 188 3.34 -8.17 -21.70
C PHE A 188 2.76 -7.05 -22.59
N LEU A 189 1.75 -6.33 -22.11
CA LEU A 189 1.14 -5.23 -22.86
C LEU A 189 2.14 -4.10 -23.16
N ILE A 190 2.96 -3.71 -22.17
CA ILE A 190 4.00 -2.70 -22.33
C ILE A 190 5.06 -3.16 -23.32
N THR A 191 5.44 -4.44 -23.31
CA THR A 191 6.40 -5.01 -24.27
C THR A 191 5.85 -4.96 -25.70
N ILE A 192 4.57 -5.27 -25.90
CA ILE A 192 3.89 -5.10 -27.20
C ILE A 192 3.93 -3.64 -27.65
N LEU A 193 3.65 -2.69 -26.75
CA LEU A 193 3.68 -1.26 -27.06
C LEU A 193 5.09 -0.77 -27.38
N TRP A 194 6.11 -1.24 -26.64
CA TRP A 194 7.52 -0.91 -26.88
C TRP A 194 7.99 -1.36 -28.26
N VAL A 195 7.57 -2.56 -28.67
CA VAL A 195 7.86 -3.11 -29.99
C VAL A 195 7.09 -2.41 -31.12
N THR A 196 5.83 -2.04 -30.85
CA THR A 196 4.92 -1.42 -31.85
C THR A 196 4.85 0.10 -31.74
N GLN A 197 5.80 0.72 -31.05
CA GLN A 197 5.81 2.17 -30.75
C GLN A 197 5.76 3.07 -31.99
N ASN A 198 6.19 2.57 -33.16
CA ASN A 198 6.14 3.33 -34.42
C ASN A 198 4.70 3.59 -34.92
N ASN A 199 3.73 2.79 -34.47
CA ASN A 199 2.32 2.96 -34.81
C ASN A 199 1.61 4.00 -33.92
N ILE A 200 2.26 4.42 -32.82
CA ILE A 200 1.67 5.33 -31.85
C ILE A 200 1.94 6.78 -32.29
N ARG A 201 0.94 7.39 -32.92
CA ARG A 201 0.96 8.81 -33.28
C ARG A 201 0.29 9.67 -32.18
N PRO A 202 0.74 10.92 -31.99
CA PRO A 202 0.05 11.86 -31.11
C PRO A 202 -1.37 12.11 -31.65
N LEU A 203 -2.35 12.16 -30.75
CA LEU A 203 -3.76 12.36 -31.11
C LEU A 203 -4.06 13.80 -31.50
N PHE A 204 -3.25 14.75 -31.04
CA PHE A 204 -3.47 16.18 -31.23
C PHE A 204 -2.23 16.86 -31.82
N VAL A 205 -2.40 18.11 -32.26
CA VAL A 205 -1.29 18.99 -32.64
C VAL A 205 -0.30 19.15 -31.48
N GLU A 206 0.96 19.45 -31.82
CA GLU A 206 2.08 19.43 -30.86
C GLU A 206 1.86 20.38 -29.67
N LEU A 207 1.38 21.61 -29.93
CA LEU A 207 1.10 22.59 -28.89
C LEU A 207 0.05 22.08 -27.89
N PHE A 208 -1.07 21.54 -28.39
CA PHE A 208 -2.15 21.05 -27.55
C PHE A 208 -1.74 19.79 -26.77
N SER A 209 -0.98 18.89 -27.41
CA SER A 209 -0.41 17.72 -26.72
C SER A 209 0.53 18.13 -25.59
N HIS A 210 1.33 19.18 -25.78
CA HIS A 210 2.21 19.71 -24.74
C HIS A 210 1.42 20.33 -23.59
N THR A 211 0.40 21.15 -23.89
CA THR A 211 -0.46 21.76 -22.87
C THR A 211 -1.17 20.70 -22.03
N ILE A 212 -1.76 19.67 -22.65
CA ILE A 212 -2.41 18.59 -21.89
C ILE A 212 -1.38 17.83 -21.04
N ALA A 213 -0.18 17.56 -21.57
CA ALA A 213 0.87 16.88 -20.80
C ALA A 213 1.28 17.69 -19.57
N VAL A 214 1.44 19.02 -19.70
CA VAL A 214 1.74 19.91 -18.56
C VAL A 214 0.60 19.91 -17.54
N MET A 215 -0.65 20.01 -18.00
CA MET A 215 -1.82 19.93 -17.12
C MET A 215 -1.90 18.57 -16.40
N ALA A 216 -1.60 17.47 -17.10
CA ALA A 216 -1.55 16.14 -16.49
C ALA A 216 -0.51 16.08 -15.37
N VAL A 217 0.68 16.68 -15.54
CA VAL A 217 1.69 16.78 -14.47
C VAL A 217 1.15 17.56 -13.27
N ILE A 218 0.58 18.74 -13.48
CA ILE A 218 0.04 19.58 -12.40
C ILE A 218 -1.03 18.82 -11.62
N VAL A 219 -2.01 18.22 -12.31
CA VAL A 219 -3.11 17.47 -11.69
C VAL A 219 -2.58 16.25 -10.93
N SER A 220 -1.58 15.56 -11.48
CA SER A 220 -1.02 14.33 -10.89
C SER A 220 -0.27 14.58 -9.58
N PHE A 221 0.31 15.78 -9.38
CA PHE A 221 0.89 16.19 -8.09
C PHE A 221 -0.13 16.86 -7.17
N PHE A 222 -1.08 17.62 -7.72
CA PHE A 222 -2.08 18.33 -6.93
C PHE A 222 -2.98 17.37 -6.13
N ILE A 223 -3.50 16.32 -6.77
CA ILE A 223 -4.42 15.37 -6.12
C ILE A 223 -3.83 14.72 -4.86
N PRO A 224 -2.64 14.08 -4.90
CA PRO A 224 -2.08 13.44 -3.71
C PRO A 224 -1.67 14.45 -2.64
N ILE A 225 -1.13 15.61 -3.00
CA ILE A 225 -0.80 16.66 -2.02
C ILE A 225 -2.06 17.18 -1.32
N TYR A 226 -3.14 17.37 -2.08
CA TYR A 226 -4.42 17.76 -1.51
C TYR A 226 -4.98 16.67 -0.59
N ALA A 227 -5.00 15.41 -1.04
CA ALA A 227 -5.51 14.28 -0.25
C ALA A 227 -4.73 14.08 1.06
N TYR A 228 -3.42 14.32 1.05
CA TYR A 228 -2.61 14.32 2.27
C TYR A 228 -3.00 15.44 3.24
N ASN A 229 -3.33 16.64 2.75
CA ASN A 229 -3.63 17.81 3.58
C ASN A 229 -5.11 17.96 3.98
N HIS A 230 -6.03 17.24 3.31
CA HIS A 230 -7.49 17.43 3.43
C HIS A 230 -8.28 16.11 3.52
N LEU A 231 -7.59 14.99 3.81
CA LEU A 231 -8.11 13.61 3.74
C LEU A 231 -8.44 13.11 2.32
N PRO A 232 -8.51 11.77 2.15
CA PRO A 232 -9.00 11.15 0.93
C PRO A 232 -10.41 11.62 0.57
N TYR A 233 -10.65 11.88 -0.74
CA TYR A 233 -11.98 12.23 -1.25
C TYR A 233 -12.96 11.07 -1.13
N PHE A 234 -12.47 9.87 -1.46
CA PHE A 234 -13.23 8.64 -1.32
C PHE A 234 -12.65 7.80 -0.19
N ASP A 235 -13.48 7.51 0.80
CA ASP A 235 -13.08 6.67 1.93
C ASP A 235 -13.57 5.22 1.72
N PHE A 236 -12.63 4.33 1.43
CA PHE A 236 -12.90 2.88 1.28
C PHE A 236 -12.58 2.09 2.56
N ARG A 237 -12.16 2.77 3.63
CA ARG A 237 -11.70 2.12 4.86
C ARG A 237 -12.89 1.60 5.67
N PRO A 238 -12.66 0.63 6.57
CA PRO A 238 -13.69 0.15 7.48
C PRO A 238 -14.34 1.30 8.29
N TYR A 239 -13.54 2.31 8.67
CA TYR A 239 -13.94 3.45 9.49
C TYR A 239 -14.56 4.63 8.71
N HIS A 240 -15.22 4.38 7.57
CA HIS A 240 -15.86 5.43 6.79
C HIS A 240 -17.02 6.11 7.54
N LYS A 241 -17.46 7.28 7.05
CA LYS A 241 -18.57 8.02 7.65
C LYS A 241 -19.85 7.20 7.62
N GLY A 242 -20.53 7.08 8.75
CA GLY A 242 -21.72 6.25 8.95
C GLY A 242 -21.44 4.78 9.32
N ALA A 243 -20.18 4.35 9.35
CA ALA A 243 -19.82 2.99 9.78
C ALA A 243 -20.04 2.79 11.28
N ASN A 244 -20.59 1.64 11.66
CA ASN A 244 -20.65 1.19 13.05
C ASN A 244 -19.50 0.22 13.35
N ILE A 245 -18.61 0.60 14.27
CA ILE A 245 -17.41 -0.17 14.66
C ILE A 245 -17.81 -1.52 15.26
N LEU A 246 -18.81 -1.58 16.14
CA LEU A 246 -19.27 -2.83 16.77
C LEU A 246 -19.84 -3.81 15.75
N GLU A 247 -20.56 -3.32 14.73
CA GLU A 247 -21.08 -4.18 13.67
C GLU A 247 -19.96 -4.71 12.77
N GLN A 248 -18.95 -3.88 12.49
CA GLN A 248 -17.81 -4.28 11.66
C GLN A 248 -16.82 -5.21 12.35
N MET A 249 -16.86 -5.29 13.68
CA MET A 249 -16.15 -6.29 14.49
C MET A 249 -16.83 -7.67 14.48
N LYS A 250 -18.09 -7.77 14.02
CA LYS A 250 -18.78 -9.06 13.96
C LYS A 250 -18.29 -9.89 12.76
N PRO A 251 -17.94 -11.17 12.96
CA PRO A 251 -17.59 -12.05 11.86
C PRO A 251 -18.78 -12.26 10.92
N GLY A 252 -18.52 -12.47 9.63
CA GLY A 252 -19.58 -12.78 8.66
C GLY A 252 -20.24 -14.14 8.92
N LYS A 253 -21.41 -14.38 8.30
CA LYS A 253 -22.24 -15.58 8.54
C LYS A 253 -21.50 -16.91 8.29
N ASN A 254 -20.48 -16.92 7.43
CA ASN A 254 -19.68 -18.10 7.09
C ASN A 254 -18.22 -17.98 7.58
N TYR A 255 -17.97 -17.30 8.70
CA TYR A 255 -16.62 -17.08 9.19
C TYR A 255 -15.87 -18.39 9.45
N GLN A 256 -14.74 -18.54 8.78
CA GLN A 256 -13.76 -19.59 9.08
C GLN A 256 -12.47 -18.91 9.49
N PRO A 257 -11.88 -19.24 10.66
CA PRO A 257 -10.64 -18.63 11.09
C PRO A 257 -9.49 -19.02 10.16
N PRO A 258 -8.43 -18.19 10.09
CA PRO A 258 -7.25 -18.51 9.32
C PRO A 258 -6.56 -19.75 9.92
N VAL A 259 -6.20 -20.71 9.07
CA VAL A 259 -5.46 -21.91 9.48
C VAL A 259 -3.98 -21.67 9.22
N TYR A 260 -3.22 -21.56 10.30
CA TYR A 260 -1.77 -21.53 10.29
C TYR A 260 -1.23 -22.95 10.50
N GLU A 261 -0.28 -23.37 9.67
CA GLU A 261 0.54 -24.55 9.94
C GLU A 261 1.91 -24.10 10.44
N THR A 262 2.31 -24.61 11.60
CA THR A 262 3.65 -24.41 12.13
C THR A 262 4.60 -25.40 11.47
N ILE A 263 5.57 -24.85 10.74
CA ILE A 263 6.67 -25.56 10.10
C ILE A 263 7.90 -25.41 10.98
N LEU A 264 8.50 -26.53 11.35
CA LEU A 264 9.73 -26.62 12.15
C LEU A 264 10.89 -26.96 11.22
N LYS A 265 11.85 -26.05 11.08
CA LYS A 265 13.07 -26.29 10.29
C LYS A 265 14.12 -26.96 11.16
N TYR A 266 14.55 -28.16 10.77
CA TYR A 266 15.63 -28.89 11.42
C TYR A 266 16.80 -29.06 10.45
N LYS A 267 18.02 -28.83 10.95
CA LYS A 267 19.27 -29.06 10.21
C LYS A 267 19.83 -30.42 10.60
N ASN A 268 20.17 -31.24 9.60
CA ASN A 268 20.85 -32.49 9.83
C ASN A 268 22.33 -32.23 10.17
N LEU A 269 22.81 -32.74 11.30
CA LEU A 269 24.19 -32.54 11.76
C LEU A 269 25.23 -33.33 10.95
N LYS A 270 24.81 -34.38 10.21
CA LYS A 270 25.71 -35.24 9.42
C LYS A 270 25.84 -34.79 7.97
N THR A 271 24.78 -34.24 7.37
CA THR A 271 24.77 -33.80 5.97
C THR A 271 24.75 -32.28 5.80
N GLY A 272 24.40 -31.53 6.86
CA GLY A 272 24.25 -30.07 6.83
C GLY A 272 22.95 -29.59 6.17
N GLU A 273 22.11 -30.48 5.66
CA GLU A 273 20.85 -30.14 4.98
C GLU A 273 19.75 -29.71 5.97
N VAL A 274 18.99 -28.68 5.59
CA VAL A 274 17.83 -28.19 6.36
C VAL A 274 16.55 -28.79 5.77
N LYS A 275 15.73 -29.43 6.60
CA LYS A 275 14.41 -29.96 6.23
C LYS A 275 13.30 -29.32 7.05
N ASP A 276 12.18 -29.10 6.38
CA ASP A 276 10.94 -28.55 6.93
C ASP A 276 10.07 -29.70 7.43
N PHE A 277 9.71 -29.68 8.71
CA PHE A 277 8.84 -30.66 9.37
C PHE A 277 7.54 -29.98 9.84
N THR A 278 6.44 -30.71 9.95
CA THR A 278 5.17 -30.16 10.48
C THR A 278 4.93 -30.66 11.90
N LEU A 279 4.06 -30.00 12.68
CA LEU A 279 3.69 -30.45 14.03
C LEU A 279 3.17 -31.90 14.12
N LYS A 280 2.74 -32.49 13.00
CA LYS A 280 2.27 -33.88 12.94
C LYS A 280 3.38 -34.89 12.71
N ASP A 281 4.52 -34.45 12.18
CA ASP A 281 5.63 -35.32 11.76
C ASP A 281 6.94 -34.54 11.93
N TYR A 282 7.47 -34.51 13.16
CA TYR A 282 8.74 -33.85 13.47
C TYR A 282 9.63 -34.69 14.42
N PRO A 283 10.95 -34.74 14.18
CA PRO A 283 11.87 -35.64 14.87
C PRO A 283 12.34 -35.08 16.22
N TRP A 284 11.42 -34.91 17.18
CA TRP A 284 11.77 -34.41 18.52
C TRP A 284 12.63 -35.38 19.36
N GLN A 285 12.59 -36.66 19.03
CA GLN A 285 13.32 -37.72 19.73
C GLN A 285 14.73 -37.95 19.18
N ASP A 286 15.03 -37.47 17.97
CA ASP A 286 16.27 -37.79 17.26
C ASP A 286 17.29 -36.64 17.34
N THR A 287 17.66 -36.29 18.58
CA THR A 287 18.58 -35.19 18.94
C THR A 287 20.03 -35.42 18.51
N LEU A 288 20.38 -36.64 18.08
CA LEU A 288 21.72 -37.01 17.59
C LEU A 288 21.94 -36.65 16.11
N ASN A 289 20.86 -36.55 15.32
CA ASN A 289 20.95 -36.32 13.88
C ASN A 289 20.40 -34.95 13.46
N TRP A 290 19.47 -34.37 14.23
CA TRP A 290 18.74 -33.17 13.84
C TRP A 290 18.82 -32.08 14.91
N GLN A 291 19.25 -30.89 14.50
CA GLN A 291 19.26 -29.69 15.34
C GLN A 291 18.14 -28.76 14.90
N TRP A 292 17.32 -28.30 15.84
CA TRP A 292 16.30 -27.29 15.57
C TRP A 292 16.96 -25.96 15.15
N VAL A 293 16.44 -25.34 14.10
CA VAL A 293 16.95 -24.07 13.55
C VAL A 293 15.96 -22.94 13.77
N ALA A 294 14.71 -23.14 13.33
CA ALA A 294 13.70 -22.10 13.35
C ALA A 294 12.30 -22.70 13.32
N THR A 295 11.35 -21.96 13.89
CA THR A 295 9.92 -22.25 13.80
C THR A 295 9.27 -21.16 12.96
N GLU A 296 8.62 -21.55 11.87
CA GLU A 296 7.93 -20.65 10.97
C GLU A 296 6.44 -21.00 10.92
N ASN A 297 5.57 -20.05 11.22
CA ASN A 297 4.13 -20.22 11.05
C ASN A 297 3.77 -19.80 9.63
N LYS A 298 3.36 -20.76 8.80
CA LYS A 298 2.91 -20.49 7.44
C LYS A 298 1.38 -20.41 7.43
N LEU A 299 0.84 -19.32 6.91
CA LEU A 299 -0.59 -19.21 6.64
C LEU A 299 -0.95 -20.17 5.49
N VAL A 300 -1.76 -21.19 5.77
CA VAL A 300 -2.15 -22.22 4.79
C VAL A 300 -3.54 -21.98 4.23
N LYS A 301 -4.46 -21.50 5.08
CA LYS A 301 -5.76 -21.00 4.64
C LYS A 301 -6.05 -19.67 5.31
N GLU A 302 -6.34 -18.66 4.50
CA GLU A 302 -6.85 -17.37 4.99
C GLU A 302 -8.23 -17.56 5.62
N ALA A 303 -8.58 -16.61 6.49
CA ALA A 303 -9.90 -16.54 7.05
C ALA A 303 -10.94 -16.28 5.95
N VAL A 304 -12.07 -16.99 5.98
CA VAL A 304 -13.23 -16.69 5.13
C VAL A 304 -14.14 -15.76 5.92
N ASP A 305 -14.62 -14.67 5.31
CA ASP A 305 -15.54 -13.70 5.94
C ASP A 305 -15.08 -13.14 7.31
N ALA A 306 -13.78 -12.85 7.44
CA ALA A 306 -13.23 -12.18 8.61
C ALA A 306 -13.91 -10.82 8.88
N PRO A 307 -14.04 -10.40 10.15
CA PRO A 307 -14.54 -9.07 10.46
C PRO A 307 -13.65 -8.03 9.80
N LYS A 308 -14.24 -6.92 9.33
CA LYS A 308 -13.47 -5.82 8.72
C LYS A 308 -12.52 -5.16 9.72
N ILE A 309 -12.84 -5.30 11.00
CA ILE A 309 -12.05 -4.82 12.13
C ILE A 309 -11.74 -6.03 13.02
N THR A 310 -10.49 -6.49 13.02
CA THR A 310 -10.05 -7.69 13.78
C THR A 310 -9.42 -7.34 15.12
N ASP A 311 -8.67 -6.25 15.21
CA ASP A 311 -7.73 -5.99 16.32
C ASP A 311 -8.03 -4.69 17.08
N PHE A 312 -9.29 -4.27 17.14
CA PHE A 312 -9.65 -3.02 17.82
C PHE A 312 -9.67 -3.19 19.34
N SER A 313 -8.72 -2.54 20.00
CA SER A 313 -8.64 -2.45 21.46
C SER A 313 -8.17 -1.05 21.87
N ILE A 314 -8.92 -0.43 22.77
CA ILE A 314 -8.55 0.82 23.44
C ILE A 314 -8.26 0.53 24.90
N LYS A 315 -7.09 0.96 25.35
CA LYS A 315 -6.62 0.80 26.72
C LYS A 315 -6.32 2.14 27.38
N THR A 316 -6.45 2.21 28.70
CA THR A 316 -5.94 3.33 29.49
C THR A 316 -4.41 3.29 29.56
N LEU A 317 -3.80 4.36 30.07
CA LEU A 317 -2.36 4.36 30.36
C LEU A 317 -1.96 3.26 31.34
N ASP A 318 -2.86 2.83 32.21
CA ASP A 318 -2.68 1.72 33.17
C ASP A 318 -2.97 0.32 32.57
N ASP A 319 -3.06 0.21 31.25
CA ASP A 319 -3.33 -1.04 30.49
C ASP A 319 -4.70 -1.67 30.75
N ALA A 320 -5.63 -0.97 31.42
CA ALA A 320 -7.02 -1.41 31.55
C ALA A 320 -7.76 -1.26 30.22
N ASN A 321 -8.36 -2.35 29.74
CA ASN A 321 -9.15 -2.35 28.50
C ASN A 321 -10.51 -1.68 28.75
N ILE A 322 -10.80 -0.63 28.00
CA ILE A 322 -12.04 0.16 28.12
C ILE A 322 -12.84 0.22 26.82
N THR A 323 -12.50 -0.64 25.85
CA THR A 323 -13.07 -0.68 24.51
C THR A 323 -14.60 -0.73 24.54
N ASP A 324 -15.17 -1.67 25.30
CA ASP A 324 -16.63 -1.85 25.38
C ASP A 324 -17.34 -0.65 26.01
N SER A 325 -16.71 -0.02 27.01
CA SER A 325 -17.29 1.15 27.70
C SER A 325 -17.36 2.35 26.76
N ILE A 326 -16.30 2.60 25.99
CA ILE A 326 -16.24 3.73 25.05
C ILE A 326 -17.16 3.47 23.84
N LEU A 327 -17.19 2.25 23.31
CA LEU A 327 -18.02 1.93 22.14
C LEU A 327 -19.52 1.94 22.45
N ASN A 328 -19.92 1.45 23.62
CA ASN A 328 -21.34 1.39 24.00
C ASN A 328 -21.90 2.72 24.53
N ASN A 329 -21.09 3.77 24.64
CA ASN A 329 -21.55 5.08 25.08
C ASN A 329 -22.65 5.62 24.13
N PRO A 330 -23.88 5.86 24.63
CA PRO A 330 -24.99 6.35 23.80
C PRO A 330 -24.84 7.82 23.38
N ASN A 331 -23.99 8.57 24.08
CA ASN A 331 -23.77 9.99 23.82
C ASN A 331 -22.64 10.24 22.80
N TYR A 332 -22.56 11.47 22.33
CA TYR A 332 -21.46 11.91 21.46
C TYR A 332 -20.12 11.91 22.21
N GLN A 333 -19.06 11.57 21.50
CA GLN A 333 -17.68 11.66 21.98
C GLN A 333 -16.76 12.02 20.82
N PHE A 334 -15.70 12.79 21.12
CA PHE A 334 -14.63 13.07 20.17
C PHE A 334 -13.40 12.23 20.47
N TRP A 335 -12.88 11.59 19.44
CA TRP A 335 -11.58 10.93 19.47
C TRP A 335 -10.60 11.73 18.62
N ILE A 336 -9.52 12.18 19.24
CA ILE A 336 -8.39 12.79 18.55
C ILE A 336 -7.34 11.71 18.36
N ILE A 337 -7.19 11.25 17.13
CA ILE A 337 -6.27 10.20 16.74
C ILE A 337 -4.91 10.82 16.47
N CYS A 338 -3.92 10.44 17.27
CA CYS A 338 -2.52 10.77 17.06
C CYS A 338 -1.71 9.48 16.98
N TYR A 339 -1.60 8.86 15.80
CA TYR A 339 -0.99 7.52 15.70
C TYR A 339 0.48 7.50 16.14
N ASP A 340 1.20 8.61 16.01
CA ASP A 340 2.58 8.79 16.44
C ASP A 340 2.77 10.25 16.88
N LEU A 341 3.06 10.46 18.18
CA LEU A 341 3.23 11.79 18.77
C LEU A 341 4.45 12.53 18.22
N LYS A 342 5.48 11.84 17.75
CA LYS A 342 6.66 12.47 17.14
C LYS A 342 6.36 13.03 15.75
N LYS A 343 5.45 12.38 15.01
CA LYS A 343 4.99 12.80 13.69
C LYS A 343 3.73 13.67 13.75
N THR A 344 3.22 13.99 14.93
CA THR A 344 1.98 14.77 15.09
C THR A 344 2.25 16.23 14.83
N ASP A 345 1.40 16.88 14.03
CA ASP A 345 1.44 18.33 13.86
C ASP A 345 1.22 19.04 15.20
N THR A 346 2.20 19.85 15.59
CA THR A 346 2.19 20.60 16.86
C THR A 346 2.18 22.10 16.64
N ASP A 347 1.70 22.55 15.48
CA ASP A 347 1.56 23.98 15.21
C ASP A 347 0.59 24.61 16.20
N GLU A 348 0.94 25.78 16.74
CA GLU A 348 0.13 26.44 17.78
C GLU A 348 -1.31 26.70 17.29
N LYS A 349 -1.51 26.92 15.98
CA LYS A 349 -2.86 27.05 15.40
C LYS A 349 -3.68 25.78 15.55
N THR A 350 -3.08 24.62 15.27
CA THR A 350 -3.72 23.31 15.40
C THR A 350 -4.04 23.03 16.86
N ILE A 351 -3.06 23.21 17.75
CA ILE A 351 -3.21 23.00 19.19
C ILE A 351 -4.26 23.94 19.80
N ALA A 352 -4.32 25.20 19.37
CA ALA A 352 -5.33 26.15 19.80
C ALA A 352 -6.75 25.70 19.41
N LYS A 353 -6.96 25.26 18.16
CA LYS A 353 -8.26 24.70 17.73
C LYS A 353 -8.67 23.49 18.57
N LEU A 354 -7.74 22.58 18.90
CA LEU A 354 -8.03 21.42 19.74
C LEU A 354 -8.36 21.82 21.18
N ARG A 355 -7.69 22.83 21.73
CA ARG A 355 -7.96 23.39 23.06
C ARG A 355 -9.35 24.04 23.12
N ASP A 356 -9.72 24.76 22.08
CA ASP A 356 -11.04 25.38 21.95
C ASP A 356 -12.14 24.33 21.83
N LEU A 357 -11.93 23.32 20.99
CA LEU A 357 -12.83 22.17 20.85
C LEU A 357 -13.03 21.46 22.20
N TYR A 358 -11.95 21.20 22.94
CA TYR A 358 -12.02 20.59 24.26
C TYR A 358 -12.82 21.43 25.26
N THR A 359 -12.53 22.73 25.32
CA THR A 359 -13.17 23.64 26.28
C THR A 359 -14.67 23.77 26.02
N LEU A 360 -15.07 23.82 24.75
CA LEU A 360 -16.47 23.91 24.36
C LEU A 360 -17.20 22.57 24.53
N ALA A 361 -16.57 21.45 24.14
CA ALA A 361 -17.13 20.11 24.34
C ALA A 361 -17.34 19.79 25.83
N GLN A 362 -16.42 20.21 26.70
CA GLN A 362 -16.58 20.04 28.15
C GLN A 362 -17.79 20.79 28.72
N LYS A 363 -18.09 21.99 28.22
CA LYS A 363 -19.28 22.76 28.66
C LYS A 363 -20.58 22.01 28.34
N ASP A 364 -20.59 21.26 27.24
CA ASP A 364 -21.72 20.47 26.78
C ASP A 364 -21.68 19.01 27.28
N ASN A 365 -20.78 18.68 28.22
CA ASN A 365 -20.57 17.34 28.76
C ASN A 365 -20.24 16.27 27.69
N VAL A 366 -19.61 16.67 26.58
CA VAL A 366 -19.15 15.77 25.51
C VAL A 366 -17.70 15.33 25.82
N PRO A 367 -17.44 14.03 26.05
CA PRO A 367 -16.08 13.55 26.28
C PRO A 367 -15.19 13.74 25.06
N VAL A 368 -13.95 14.17 25.29
CA VAL A 368 -12.90 14.27 24.28
C VAL A 368 -11.68 13.52 24.78
N VAL A 369 -11.18 12.58 23.98
CA VAL A 369 -10.04 11.74 24.33
C VAL A 369 -8.99 11.79 23.21
N ILE A 370 -7.71 11.71 23.57
CA ILE A 370 -6.62 11.52 22.61
C ILE A 370 -6.26 10.03 22.60
N ILE A 371 -6.16 9.43 21.42
CA ILE A 371 -5.80 8.02 21.24
C ILE A 371 -4.48 7.95 20.47
N THR A 372 -3.49 7.25 21.01
CA THR A 372 -2.14 7.15 20.43
C THR A 372 -1.53 5.77 20.59
N ALA A 373 -0.61 5.40 19.71
CA ALA A 373 0.23 4.21 19.87
C ALA A 373 1.54 4.51 20.61
N SER A 374 1.84 5.78 20.89
CA SER A 374 3.05 6.23 21.56
C SER A 374 3.13 5.81 23.03
N GLY A 375 4.37 5.66 23.52
CA GLY A 375 4.67 5.32 24.90
C GLY A 375 4.45 6.46 25.89
N ARG A 376 4.51 6.14 27.20
CA ARG A 376 4.26 7.11 28.30
C ARG A 376 5.20 8.32 28.25
N ASP A 377 6.49 8.11 28.01
CA ASP A 377 7.49 9.19 27.96
C ASP A 377 7.19 10.21 26.85
N GLU A 378 6.75 9.72 25.69
CA GLU A 378 6.36 10.56 24.56
C GLU A 378 5.09 11.36 24.87
N ILE A 379 4.14 10.75 25.58
CA ILE A 379 2.90 11.40 26.03
C ILE A 379 3.22 12.53 27.01
N GLU A 380 4.11 12.33 27.98
CA GLU A 380 4.50 13.37 28.94
C GLU A 380 5.21 14.54 28.26
N THR A 381 6.10 14.23 27.32
CA THR A 381 6.78 15.24 26.48
C THR A 381 5.76 16.03 25.66
N PHE A 382 4.79 15.35 25.05
CA PHE A 382 3.74 16.00 24.27
C PHE A 382 2.81 16.86 25.13
N LYS A 383 2.43 16.40 26.33
CA LYS A 383 1.61 17.15 27.29
C LYS A 383 2.29 18.44 27.74
N SER A 384 3.57 18.36 28.11
CA SER A 384 4.35 19.53 28.55
C SER A 384 4.52 20.57 27.43
N LYS A 385 4.68 20.12 26.17
CA LYS A 385 4.79 21.01 25.01
C LYS A 385 3.47 21.71 24.66
N THR A 386 2.35 20.98 24.70
CA THR A 386 1.07 21.46 24.14
C THR A 386 0.09 22.02 25.19
N ASN A 387 0.31 21.71 26.47
CA ASN A 387 -0.59 22.04 27.59
C ASN A 387 -2.04 21.55 27.38
N LEU A 388 -2.21 20.44 26.65
CA LEU A 388 -3.52 19.82 26.44
C LEU A 388 -3.93 19.00 27.67
N LYS A 389 -5.08 19.34 28.26
CA LYS A 389 -5.62 18.69 29.48
C LYS A 389 -6.48 17.44 29.19
N MET A 390 -6.51 17.00 27.93
CA MET A 390 -7.30 15.85 27.51
C MET A 390 -6.73 14.54 28.05
N PRO A 391 -7.58 13.55 28.40
CA PRO A 391 -7.13 12.21 28.74
C PRO A 391 -6.52 11.52 27.51
N PHE A 392 -5.48 10.72 27.75
CA PHE A 392 -4.79 9.93 26.72
C PHE A 392 -5.12 8.46 26.89
N LEU A 393 -5.37 7.79 25.77
CA LEU A 393 -5.64 6.37 25.65
C LEU A 393 -4.65 5.76 24.67
N ASN A 394 -4.39 4.47 24.85
CA ASN A 394 -3.49 3.71 23.98
C ASN A 394 -4.29 2.76 23.07
N ALA A 395 -3.90 2.70 21.80
CA ALA A 395 -4.41 1.73 20.85
C ALA A 395 -3.33 1.39 19.81
N ASP A 396 -3.53 0.30 19.07
CA ASP A 396 -2.58 -0.15 18.07
C ASP A 396 -2.38 0.86 16.92
N GLY A 397 -1.12 1.06 16.51
CA GLY A 397 -0.77 2.05 15.50
C GLY A 397 -1.32 1.77 14.12
N ILE A 398 -1.44 0.49 13.72
CA ILE A 398 -2.03 0.10 12.43
C ILE A 398 -3.52 0.44 12.44
N VAL A 399 -4.19 0.19 13.57
CA VAL A 399 -5.60 0.54 13.73
C VAL A 399 -5.80 2.05 13.63
N LEU A 400 -5.00 2.85 14.34
CA LEU A 400 -5.10 4.32 14.29
C LEU A 400 -4.81 4.89 12.89
N LYS A 401 -3.79 4.36 12.20
CA LYS A 401 -3.49 4.72 10.80
C LYS A 401 -4.63 4.35 9.85
N THR A 402 -5.39 3.30 10.15
CA THR A 402 -6.55 2.85 9.36
C THR A 402 -7.79 3.68 9.65
N MET A 403 -7.98 4.15 10.89
CA MET A 403 -9.10 5.01 11.29
C MET A 403 -9.12 6.33 10.54
N ILE A 404 -8.01 7.06 10.54
CA ILE A 404 -7.94 8.38 9.89
C ILE A 404 -6.55 8.63 9.30
N ARG A 405 -6.50 9.13 8.07
CA ARG A 405 -5.25 9.51 7.36
C ARG A 405 -4.80 10.92 7.77
N SER A 406 -4.75 11.18 9.07
CA SER A 406 -4.43 12.50 9.64
C SER A 406 -3.73 12.35 10.99
N ASN A 407 -2.78 13.24 11.30
CA ASN A 407 -2.02 13.21 12.57
C ASN A 407 -1.74 14.64 13.07
N PRO A 408 -2.64 15.27 13.84
CA PRO A 408 -3.81 14.68 14.49
C PRO A 408 -5.03 14.57 13.58
N GLY A 409 -5.87 13.55 13.77
CA GLY A 409 -7.16 13.41 13.10
C GLY A 409 -8.31 13.44 14.10
N ILE A 410 -9.43 14.09 13.76
CA ILE A 410 -10.57 14.22 14.69
C ILE A 410 -11.72 13.35 14.19
N ILE A 411 -12.28 12.51 15.06
CA ILE A 411 -13.43 11.65 14.76
C ILE A 411 -14.54 11.93 15.78
N LEU A 412 -15.76 12.16 15.29
CA LEU A 412 -16.97 12.25 16.10
C LEU A 412 -17.71 10.91 16.06
N ILE A 413 -17.97 10.34 17.24
CA ILE A 413 -18.60 9.03 17.38
C ILE A 413 -19.82 9.13 18.29
N LYS A 414 -20.85 8.33 18.01
CA LYS A 414 -22.02 8.12 18.85
C LYS A 414 -22.43 6.65 18.79
N HIS A 415 -22.48 5.95 19.93
CA HIS A 415 -22.86 4.53 20.00
C HIS A 415 -22.15 3.66 18.95
N ALA A 416 -20.81 3.67 19.01
CA ALA A 416 -19.89 3.02 18.06
C ALA A 416 -20.03 3.43 16.58
N THR A 417 -20.90 4.39 16.24
CA THR A 417 -21.12 4.86 14.88
C THR A 417 -20.31 6.12 14.62
N ILE A 418 -19.54 6.11 13.55
CA ILE A 418 -18.76 7.27 13.10
C ILE A 418 -19.70 8.26 12.44
N ILE A 419 -19.92 9.38 13.09
CA ILE A 419 -20.82 10.43 12.61
C ILE A 419 -20.09 11.31 11.61
N ASP A 420 -18.86 11.69 11.92
CA ASP A 420 -18.04 12.53 11.07
C ASP A 420 -16.56 12.44 11.45
N TYR A 421 -15.69 12.92 10.56
CA TYR A 421 -14.26 13.06 10.84
C TYR A 421 -13.64 14.19 10.05
N TRP A 422 -12.54 14.75 10.57
CA TRP A 422 -11.86 15.91 9.99
C TRP A 422 -10.35 15.78 10.05
N HIS A 423 -9.70 16.31 9.02
CA HIS A 423 -8.28 16.62 9.07
C HIS A 423 -8.05 17.78 10.04
N TYR A 424 -6.85 17.88 10.62
CA TYR A 424 -6.52 19.02 11.49
C TYR A 424 -6.57 20.38 10.76
N ASN A 425 -6.25 20.40 9.46
CA ASN A 425 -6.36 21.60 8.62
C ASN A 425 -7.81 22.07 8.49
N ASP A 426 -8.73 21.13 8.32
CA ASP A 426 -10.14 21.39 7.99
C ASP A 426 -11.06 21.38 9.20
N LEU A 427 -10.52 21.27 10.42
CA LEU A 427 -11.31 21.23 11.65
C LEU A 427 -12.18 22.51 11.77
N PRO A 428 -13.52 22.39 11.69
CA PRO A 428 -14.41 23.52 11.86
C PRO A 428 -14.58 23.87 13.34
N SER A 429 -15.12 25.05 13.62
CA SER A 429 -15.45 25.46 15.00
C SER A 429 -16.51 24.54 15.60
N TYR A 430 -16.45 24.34 16.92
CA TYR A 430 -17.38 23.46 17.64
C TYR A 430 -18.87 23.76 17.42
N SER A 431 -19.24 25.05 17.32
CA SER A 431 -20.63 25.46 17.04
C SER A 431 -21.15 24.91 15.71
N VAL A 432 -20.33 24.95 14.67
CA VAL A 432 -20.66 24.41 13.34
C VAL A 432 -20.83 22.90 13.41
N ILE A 433 -19.93 22.19 14.11
CA ILE A 433 -20.02 20.74 14.30
C ILE A 433 -21.32 20.36 15.01
N LYS A 434 -21.68 21.12 16.05
CA LYS A 434 -22.90 20.89 16.82
C LYS A 434 -24.15 21.00 15.96
N GLU A 435 -24.22 22.04 15.12
CA GLU A 435 -25.37 22.26 14.23
C GLU A 435 -25.44 21.24 13.08
N SER A 436 -24.29 20.88 12.49
CA SER A 436 -24.25 20.00 11.32
C SER A 436 -24.40 18.52 11.68
N SER A 437 -23.71 18.07 12.72
CA SER A 437 -23.39 16.65 12.95
C SER A 437 -23.91 16.13 14.30
N MET A 438 -24.21 17.00 15.27
CA MET A 438 -24.80 16.61 16.57
C MET A 438 -26.30 16.91 16.63
N LYS A 439 -27.09 16.14 15.88
CA LYS A 439 -28.56 16.26 15.84
C LYS A 439 -29.27 15.30 16.79
#